data_AF-G0VEB9-F1
#
_entry.id   AF-G0VEB9-F1
#
_cell.length_a   1.000
_cell.length_b   1.000
_cell.length_c   1.000
_cell.angle_alpha   90.00
_cell.angle_beta   90.00
_cell.angle_gamma   90.00
#
_symmetry.space_group_name_H-M   'P 1'
#
loop_
_entity.id
_entity.type
_entity.pdbx_description
1 polymer ?
#
loop_
_entity_poly.entity_id
_entity_poly.type
_entity_poly.pdbx_seq_one_letter_code
_entity_poly.pdbx_strand_id
1 'polypeptide(L)'
;MSYRRSIVVISGPKEEEGEDELQQRYNDQLADMMVHTKFQESLANVTRELHTITEQIYIYQQPEVTQEVVVSVLPNILISLLNSRERARKMYRDALTSRIAEQEWDIEDLLLELRNELDRAEDLLTLYPRRGSMH
;
A
#
# COMPACT_ATOMS: atom_id res chain seq x y z
N MET A 1 12.81 17.22 78.71
CA MET A 1 12.69 17.95 77.43
C MET A 1 12.69 16.93 76.30
N SER A 2 11.54 16.74 75.65
CA SER A 2 11.32 15.66 74.66
C SER A 2 11.33 16.27 73.25
N TYR A 3 12.31 15.88 72.43
CA TYR A 3 12.41 16.33 71.04
C TYR A 3 11.54 15.44 70.16
N ARG A 4 10.40 15.97 69.69
CA ARG A 4 9.63 15.37 68.59
C ARG A 4 10.38 15.60 67.28
N ARG A 5 10.94 14.53 66.70
CA ARG A 5 11.36 14.49 65.29
C ARG A 5 10.11 14.42 64.43
N SER A 6 9.81 15.51 63.73
CA SER A 6 8.82 15.52 62.65
C SER A 6 9.51 14.98 61.39
N ILE A 7 9.15 13.77 60.97
CA ILE A 7 9.55 13.23 59.66
C ILE A 7 8.63 13.87 58.63
N VAL A 8 9.19 14.71 57.77
CA VAL A 8 8.50 15.21 56.57
C VAL A 8 8.60 14.11 55.52
N VAL A 9 7.50 13.40 55.29
CA VAL A 9 7.36 12.49 54.15
C VAL A 9 6.95 13.33 52.95
N ILE A 10 7.92 13.63 52.08
CA ILE A 10 7.63 14.17 50.74
C ILE A 10 7.28 12.96 49.88
N SER A 11 5.99 12.62 49.82
CA SER A 11 5.46 11.72 48.81
C SER A 11 5.38 12.49 47.49
N GLY A 12 6.44 12.39 46.69
CA GLY A 12 6.33 12.65 45.25
C GLY A 12 5.68 11.44 44.58
N PRO A 13 4.81 11.61 43.58
CA PRO A 13 4.36 10.49 42.76
C PRO A 13 5.58 9.99 41.98
N LYS A 14 6.03 8.77 42.27
CA LYS A 14 6.81 8.01 41.30
C LYS A 14 5.80 7.35 40.38
N GLU A 15 5.64 7.90 39.19
CA GLU A 15 5.07 7.19 38.04
C GLU A 15 6.06 6.07 37.69
N GLU A 16 5.96 4.94 38.39
CA GLU A 16 6.47 3.67 37.89
C GLU A 16 5.39 3.16 36.92
N GLU A 17 5.53 3.47 35.62
CA GLU A 17 4.77 2.77 34.57
C GLU A 17 4.99 1.27 34.81
N GLY A 18 3.92 0.54 35.12
CA GLY A 18 4.03 -0.87 35.51
C GLY A 18 4.68 -1.69 34.40
N GLU A 19 5.48 -2.70 34.75
CA GLU A 19 6.09 -3.63 33.78
C GLU A 19 5.06 -4.19 32.78
N ASP A 20 3.80 -4.36 33.21
CA ASP A 20 2.67 -4.76 32.39
C ASP A 20 2.25 -3.71 31.34
N GLU A 21 2.29 -2.42 31.66
CA GLU A 21 1.98 -1.32 30.73
C GLU A 21 3.07 -1.15 29.67
N LEU A 22 4.34 -1.34 30.05
CA LEU A 22 5.47 -1.34 29.12
C LEU A 22 5.42 -2.52 28.16
N GLN A 23 5.08 -3.72 28.67
CA GLN A 23 4.92 -4.92 27.85
C GLN A 23 3.75 -4.76 26.86
N GLN A 24 2.66 -4.11 27.28
CA GLN A 24 1.52 -3.85 26.41
C GLN A 24 1.86 -2.84 25.31
N ARG A 25 2.52 -1.71 25.63
CA ARG A 25 2.99 -0.75 24.63
C ARG A 25 3.96 -1.38 23.62
N TYR A 26 4.86 -2.26 24.07
CA TYR A 26 5.76 -2.98 23.18
C TYR A 26 5.01 -3.91 22.21
N ASN A 27 4.01 -4.64 22.71
CA ASN A 27 3.18 -5.51 21.87
C ASN A 27 2.36 -4.71 20.84
N ASP A 28 1.82 -3.56 21.24
CA ASP A 28 1.07 -2.66 20.35
C ASP A 28 1.99 -2.10 19.24
N GLN A 29 3.19 -1.65 19.60
CA GLN A 29 4.20 -1.19 18.63
C GLN A 29 4.62 -2.28 17.64
N LEU A 30 4.78 -3.52 18.12
CA LEU A 30 5.11 -4.65 17.26
C LEU A 30 3.96 -4.96 16.29
N ALA A 31 2.71 -4.92 16.78
CA ALA A 31 1.54 -5.12 15.95
C ALA A 31 1.44 -4.06 14.84
N ASP A 32 1.65 -2.79 15.19
CA ASP A 32 1.68 -1.67 14.24
C ASP A 32 2.78 -1.85 13.18
N MET A 33 3.98 -2.24 13.59
CA MET A 33 5.10 -2.52 12.67
C MET A 33 4.76 -3.66 11.70
N MET A 34 4.12 -4.73 12.17
CA MET A 34 3.70 -5.84 11.32
C MET A 34 2.62 -5.42 10.32
N VAL A 35 1.65 -4.60 10.74
CA VAL A 35 0.61 -4.05 9.85
C VAL A 35 1.25 -3.18 8.77
N HIS A 36 2.17 -2.30 9.16
CA HIS A 36 2.89 -1.43 8.23
C HIS A 36 3.70 -2.23 7.20
N THR A 37 4.47 -3.22 7.64
CA THR A 37 5.30 -4.06 6.75
C THR A 37 4.45 -4.81 5.74
N LYS A 38 3.32 -5.40 6.18
CA LYS A 38 2.38 -6.09 5.30
C LYS A 38 1.74 -5.15 4.30
N PHE A 39 1.45 -3.92 4.72
CA PHE A 39 0.88 -2.90 3.85
C PHE A 39 1.87 -2.47 2.75
N GLN A 40 3.12 -2.20 3.12
CA GLN A 40 4.21 -1.92 2.18
C GLN A 40 4.41 -3.05 1.17
N GLU A 41 4.44 -4.29 1.64
CA GLU A 41 4.55 -5.47 0.77
C GLU A 41 3.37 -5.56 -0.21
N SER A 42 2.16 -5.29 0.29
CA SER A 42 0.95 -5.30 -0.53
C SER A 42 0.97 -4.20 -1.60
N LEU A 43 1.43 -3.00 -1.27
CA LEU A 43 1.65 -1.91 -2.24
C LEU A 43 2.68 -2.28 -3.30
N ALA A 44 3.83 -2.81 -2.90
CA ALA A 44 4.89 -3.21 -3.82
C ALA A 44 4.44 -4.33 -4.76
N ASN A 45 3.69 -5.31 -4.25
CA ASN A 45 3.20 -6.43 -5.05
C ASN A 45 2.17 -5.98 -6.08
N VAL A 46 1.22 -5.13 -5.69
CA VAL A 46 0.21 -4.59 -6.61
C VAL A 46 0.84 -3.71 -7.69
N THR A 47 1.84 -2.90 -7.32
CA THR A 47 2.61 -2.08 -8.28
C THR A 47 3.33 -2.96 -9.30
N ARG A 48 4.02 -4.02 -8.83
CA ARG A 48 4.74 -4.97 -9.69
C ARG A 48 3.81 -5.74 -10.62
N GLU A 49 2.64 -6.15 -10.12
CA GLU A 49 1.61 -6.83 -10.92
C GLU A 49 1.15 -5.92 -12.06
N LEU A 50 0.80 -4.67 -11.75
CA LEU A 50 0.34 -3.69 -12.72
C LEU A 50 1.41 -3.39 -13.79
N HIS A 51 2.66 -3.22 -13.37
CA HIS A 51 3.80 -3.06 -14.25
C HIS A 51 3.96 -4.25 -15.20
N THR A 52 3.95 -5.47 -14.66
CA THR A 52 4.15 -6.70 -15.44
C THR A 52 3.08 -6.88 -16.52
N ILE A 53 1.81 -6.62 -16.19
CA ILE A 53 0.71 -6.74 -17.17
C ILE A 53 0.85 -5.67 -18.25
N THR A 54 1.24 -4.45 -17.87
CA THR A 54 1.46 -3.34 -18.80
C THR A 54 2.59 -3.66 -19.78
N GLU A 55 3.72 -4.18 -19.29
CA GLU A 55 4.84 -4.65 -20.15
C GLU A 55 4.42 -5.78 -21.08
N GLN A 56 3.63 -6.73 -20.60
CA GLN A 56 3.12 -7.82 -21.44
C GLN A 56 2.32 -7.29 -22.63
N ILE A 57 1.50 -6.26 -22.45
CA ILE A 57 0.70 -5.69 -23.53
C ILE A 57 1.59 -4.96 -24.55
N TYR A 58 2.65 -4.29 -24.11
CA TYR A 58 3.61 -3.65 -25.02
C TYR A 58 4.28 -4.65 -25.97
N ILE A 59 4.51 -5.90 -25.52
CA ILE A 59 5.03 -6.96 -26.41
C ILE A 59 4.07 -7.23 -27.57
N TYR A 60 2.75 -7.22 -27.33
CA TYR A 60 1.75 -7.43 -28.40
C TYR A 60 1.58 -6.24 -29.35
N GLN A 61 2.24 -5.11 -29.08
CA GLN A 61 2.35 -3.98 -30.01
C GLN A 61 3.54 -4.11 -30.97
N GLN A 62 4.43 -5.08 -30.74
CA GLN A 62 5.61 -5.28 -31.58
C GLN A 62 5.22 -5.92 -32.93
N PRO A 63 5.85 -5.49 -34.04
CA PRO A 63 5.49 -5.91 -35.39
C PRO A 63 5.71 -7.41 -35.65
N GLU A 64 6.51 -8.08 -34.84
CA GLU A 64 6.79 -9.52 -34.95
C GLU A 64 5.65 -10.42 -34.44
N VAL A 65 4.66 -9.87 -33.72
CA VAL A 65 3.54 -10.66 -33.19
C VAL A 65 2.44 -10.80 -34.22
N THR A 66 2.05 -12.05 -34.51
CA THR A 66 1.00 -12.32 -35.50
C THR A 66 -0.37 -11.83 -35.02
N GLN A 67 -1.15 -11.28 -35.93
CA GLN A 67 -2.48 -10.73 -35.63
C GLN A 67 -3.43 -11.76 -35.01
N GLU A 68 -3.30 -13.04 -35.36
CA GLU A 68 -4.09 -14.14 -34.78
C GLU A 68 -3.78 -14.37 -33.30
N VAL A 69 -2.50 -14.28 -32.91
CA VAL A 69 -2.07 -14.38 -31.51
C VAL A 69 -2.53 -13.15 -30.73
N VAL A 70 -2.46 -11.96 -31.32
CA VAL A 70 -2.98 -10.73 -30.70
C VAL A 70 -4.48 -10.87 -30.43
N VAL A 71 -5.29 -11.30 -31.40
CA VAL A 71 -6.75 -11.39 -31.25
C VAL A 71 -7.17 -12.43 -30.19
N SER A 72 -6.43 -13.54 -30.05
CA SER A 72 -6.77 -14.60 -29.10
C SER A 72 -6.28 -14.33 -27.67
N VAL A 73 -5.16 -13.63 -27.49
CA VAL A 73 -4.51 -13.47 -26.18
C VAL A 73 -4.69 -12.07 -25.58
N LEU A 74 -4.57 -11.01 -26.39
CA LEU A 74 -4.61 -9.63 -25.91
C LEU A 74 -5.90 -9.28 -25.13
N PRO A 75 -7.11 -9.75 -25.50
CA PRO A 75 -8.32 -9.45 -24.73
C PRO A 75 -8.24 -9.94 -23.28
N ASN A 76 -7.65 -11.12 -23.04
CA ASN A 76 -7.52 -11.68 -21.69
C ASN A 76 -6.54 -10.85 -20.85
N ILE A 77 -5.44 -10.40 -21.46
CA ILE A 77 -4.45 -9.56 -20.78
C ILE A 77 -5.03 -8.18 -20.47
N LEU A 78 -5.81 -7.59 -21.38
CA LEU A 78 -6.52 -6.33 -21.14
C LEU A 78 -7.55 -6.44 -20.00
N ILE A 79 -8.25 -7.57 -19.87
CA ILE A 79 -9.14 -7.84 -18.73
C ILE A 79 -8.34 -7.91 -17.42
N SER A 80 -7.20 -8.60 -17.43
CA SER A 80 -6.28 -8.64 -16.27
C SER A 80 -5.80 -7.24 -15.91
N LEU A 81 -5.44 -6.41 -16.89
CA LEU A 81 -5.03 -5.02 -16.68
C LEU A 81 -6.13 -4.20 -15.99
N LEU A 82 -7.36 -4.30 -16.48
CA LEU A 82 -8.50 -3.59 -15.89
C LEU A 82 -8.73 -3.99 -14.42
N ASN A 83 -8.68 -5.29 -14.13
CA ASN A 83 -8.87 -5.81 -12.77
C ASN A 83 -7.72 -5.41 -11.83
N SER A 84 -6.48 -5.50 -12.31
CA SER A 84 -5.30 -5.11 -11.56
C SER A 84 -5.30 -3.60 -11.26
N ARG A 85 -5.63 -2.77 -12.26
CA ARG A 85 -5.75 -1.31 -12.10
C ARG A 85 -6.80 -0.91 -11.06
N GLU A 86 -7.97 -1.56 -11.04
CA GLU A 86 -8.99 -1.25 -10.04
C GLU A 86 -8.51 -1.58 -8.62
N ARG A 87 -7.82 -2.72 -8.46
CA ARG A 87 -7.21 -3.12 -7.19
C ARG A 87 -6.12 -2.13 -6.74
N ALA A 88 -5.26 -1.72 -7.68
CA ALA A 88 -4.24 -0.69 -7.48
C ALA A 88 -4.83 0.65 -7.06
N ARG A 89 -5.90 1.13 -7.72
CA ARG A 89 -6.60 2.36 -7.34
C ARG A 89 -7.17 2.29 -5.93
N LYS A 90 -7.77 1.15 -5.57
CA LYS A 90 -8.27 0.95 -4.21
C LYS A 90 -7.13 1.04 -3.19
N MET A 91 -6.05 0.30 -3.41
CA MET A 91 -4.89 0.32 -2.51
C MET A 91 -4.26 1.72 -2.38
N TYR A 92 -4.14 2.44 -3.49
CA TYR A 92 -3.63 3.82 -3.49
C TYR A 92 -4.50 4.75 -2.63
N ARG A 93 -5.84 4.65 -2.74
CA ARG A 93 -6.77 5.42 -1.88
C ARG A 93 -6.66 5.03 -0.41
N ASP A 94 -6.57 3.74 -0.12
CA ASP A 94 -6.43 3.23 1.24
C ASP A 94 -5.14 3.78 1.88
N ALA A 95 -4.02 3.77 1.13
CA ALA A 95 -2.74 4.32 1.57
C ALA A 95 -2.79 5.83 1.86
N LEU A 96 -3.43 6.60 0.98
CA LEU A 96 -3.61 8.05 1.20
C LEU A 96 -4.45 8.32 2.45
N THR A 97 -5.48 7.49 2.70
CA THR A 97 -6.34 7.61 3.88
C THR A 97 -5.57 7.30 5.16
N SER A 98 -4.76 6.23 5.16
CA SER A 98 -3.88 5.88 6.28
C SER A 98 -2.84 6.97 6.58
N ARG A 99 -2.27 7.61 5.54
CA ARG A 99 -1.32 8.72 5.72
C ARG A 99 -1.95 9.96 6.34
N ILE A 100 -3.24 10.21 6.08
CA ILE A 100 -4.00 11.32 6.69
C ILE A 100 -4.28 11.05 8.18
N ALA A 101 -4.31 9.78 8.60
CA ALA A 101 -4.58 9.36 9.97
C ALA A 101 -3.36 9.41 10.92
N GLU A 102 -2.39 10.29 10.64
CA GLU A 102 -1.22 10.61 11.50
C GLU A 102 -0.16 9.49 11.66
N GLN A 103 -0.21 8.44 10.85
CA GLN A 103 0.91 7.49 10.72
C GLN A 103 1.88 8.00 9.64
N GLU A 104 3.01 8.58 10.06
CA GLU A 104 4.15 8.91 9.18
C GLU A 104 4.82 7.61 8.70
N TRP A 105 4.14 6.93 7.78
CA TRP A 105 4.66 5.75 7.11
C TRP A 105 5.53 6.19 5.93
N ASP A 106 6.77 5.68 5.89
CA ASP A 106 7.70 5.90 4.78
C ASP A 106 7.30 5.01 3.59
N ILE A 107 6.32 5.48 2.83
CA ILE A 107 5.76 4.81 1.66
C ILE A 107 5.62 5.75 0.46
N GLU A 108 6.21 6.95 0.52
CA GLU A 108 6.03 7.99 -0.49
C GLU A 108 6.54 7.54 -1.87
N ASP A 109 7.71 6.91 -1.91
CA ASP A 109 8.28 6.35 -3.14
C ASP A 109 7.38 5.26 -3.73
N LEU A 110 6.88 4.33 -2.91
CA LEU A 110 5.96 3.28 -3.35
C LEU A 110 4.64 3.85 -3.89
N LEU A 111 4.14 4.93 -3.30
CA LEU A 111 2.93 5.60 -3.80
C LEU A 111 3.17 6.34 -5.10
N LEU A 112 4.34 6.96 -5.26
CA LEU A 112 4.73 7.59 -6.52
C LEU A 112 4.88 6.54 -7.63
N GLU A 113 5.53 5.41 -7.36
CA GLU A 113 5.64 4.30 -8.30
C GLU A 113 4.26 3.74 -8.69
N LEU A 114 3.40 3.46 -7.72
CA LEU A 114 2.05 2.98 -7.98
C LEU A 114 1.23 3.97 -8.82
N ARG A 115 1.35 5.27 -8.54
CA ARG A 115 0.69 6.31 -9.32
C ARG A 115 1.19 6.34 -10.76
N ASN A 116 2.50 6.27 -10.97
CA ASN A 116 3.08 6.24 -12.31
C ASN A 116 2.59 5.02 -13.10
N GLU A 117 2.53 3.84 -12.49
CA GLU A 117 2.00 2.64 -13.14
C GLU A 117 0.48 2.72 -13.40
N LEU A 118 -0.28 3.38 -12.53
CA LEU A 118 -1.70 3.67 -12.77
C LEU A 118 -1.91 4.58 -13.97
N ASP A 119 -1.09 5.61 -14.13
CA ASP A 119 -1.13 6.54 -15.27
C ASP A 119 -0.74 5.80 -16.57
N ARG A 120 0.35 5.01 -16.55
CA ARG A 120 0.76 4.16 -17.68
C ARG A 120 -0.33 3.18 -18.12
N ALA A 121 -0.99 2.53 -17.15
CA ALA A 121 -2.08 1.61 -17.43
C ALA A 121 -3.31 2.32 -18.02
N GLU A 122 -3.61 3.54 -17.58
CA GLU A 122 -4.69 4.34 -18.14
C GLU A 122 -4.38 4.72 -19.58
N ASP A 123 -3.20 5.28 -19.85
CA ASP A 123 -2.74 5.64 -21.18
C ASP A 123 -2.84 4.44 -22.13
N LEU A 124 -2.36 3.28 -21.69
CA LEU A 124 -2.43 2.05 -22.46
C LEU A 124 -3.89 1.63 -22.78
N LEU A 125 -4.80 1.74 -21.81
CA LEU A 125 -6.21 1.42 -22.04
C LEU A 125 -6.91 2.42 -22.95
N THR A 126 -6.45 3.68 -23.02
CA THR A 126 -6.98 4.64 -24.00
C THR A 126 -6.65 4.27 -25.45
N LEU A 127 -5.56 3.52 -25.67
CA LEU A 127 -5.19 2.98 -26.99
C LEU A 127 -6.08 1.80 -27.39
N TYR A 128 -6.71 1.13 -26.42
CA TYR A 128 -7.68 0.06 -26.62
C TYR A 128 -9.04 0.45 -26.06
N PRO A 129 -9.66 1.54 -26.56
CA PRO A 129 -10.97 1.93 -26.10
C PRO A 129 -11.89 0.75 -26.34
N ARG A 130 -12.61 0.33 -25.28
CA ARG A 130 -13.59 -0.75 -25.37
C ARG A 130 -14.32 -0.60 -26.70
N ARG A 131 -14.28 -1.61 -27.55
CA ARG A 131 -15.30 -1.79 -28.59
C ARG A 131 -16.63 -2.05 -27.88
N GLY A 132 -17.16 -1.03 -27.21
CA GLY A 132 -18.51 -0.90 -26.68
C GLY A 132 -19.48 -0.50 -27.79
N SER A 133 -19.24 -1.02 -28.99
CA SER A 133 -20.17 -1.13 -30.10
C SER A 133 -20.11 -2.60 -30.53
N MET A 134 -20.48 -3.48 -29.60
CA MET A 134 -21.18 -4.69 -30.02
C MET A 134 -22.66 -4.32 -29.95
N HIS A 135 -23.25 -4.18 -31.13
CA HIS A 135 -24.69 -4.14 -31.34
C HIS A 135 -25.38 -5.36 -30.73
#